data_AF-A0A961A4N3-F1
#
_entry.id   AF-A0A961A4N3-F1
#
_cell.length_a   1.000
_cell.length_b   1.000
_cell.length_c   1.000
_cell.angle_alpha   90.00
_cell.angle_beta   90.00
_cell.angle_gamma   90.00
#
_symmetry.space_group_name_H-M   'P 1'
#
loop_
_entity.id
_entity.type
_entity.pdbx_description
1 polymer ?
#
loop_
_entity_poly.entity_id
_entity_poly.type
_entity_poly.pdbx_seq_one_letter_code
_entity_poly.pdbx_strand_id
1 'polypeptide(L)'
;MTKRSSFKKLVRERMKRTGESYSSARRQIIAAMAPAAGLTHFPGTNPGSTALRILLSAAGIMNPATQQAFSESMILGIAGGLGAGVFTFRYEQHDFSSFFAAGRHLWHDNLLYMQGCLDRLGVEYRVWESTAAKKGWEQLREALQHGPVAAWLDMAELPYHGLPAWMSGGGYHLLVIQSLDEERELAVLSDLMDETVELPFADLERARLRIKKDKQRLLAITGRRQAAGLQPAVLAGIRACREGLTTGRMKNFTLAAFEDWAKQLHGSSGKQSWSVLFPAGRHLWTAQTWAYDCIEHYFSGGGMLRPVYADFLEEAASQADLPELAELATQYRSIGAQWSALADTLLPADGGLLGQARELYELRAESYNSPAEVEVERAEIMTRLDALKRQAAQSYPLDAQAVDNMLSKAQQQLQEICTAERAALAGLGEVL
;
A
#
# COMPACT_ATOMS: atom_id res chain seq x y z
N MET A 1 -7.76 13.76 -31.68
CA MET A 1 -7.99 13.27 -30.30
C MET A 1 -6.73 13.51 -29.49
N THR A 2 -6.79 14.27 -28.40
CA THR A 2 -5.62 14.54 -27.54
C THR A 2 -5.30 13.32 -26.66
N LYS A 3 -4.03 13.11 -26.33
CA LYS A 3 -3.55 12.05 -25.40
C LYS A 3 -4.32 12.03 -24.06
N ARG A 4 -4.79 13.19 -23.61
CA ARG A 4 -5.64 13.36 -22.41
C ARG A 4 -7.06 12.78 -22.58
N SER A 5 -7.65 12.88 -23.78
CA SER A 5 -8.98 12.31 -24.06
C SER A 5 -8.97 10.78 -24.15
N SER A 6 -7.87 10.19 -24.65
CA SER A 6 -7.70 8.73 -24.69
C SER A 6 -7.44 8.15 -23.29
N PHE A 7 -6.65 8.81 -22.45
CA PHE A 7 -6.39 8.33 -21.08
C PHE A 7 -7.66 8.31 -20.21
N LYS A 8 -8.45 9.40 -20.21
CA LYS A 8 -9.74 9.42 -19.48
C LYS A 8 -10.71 8.33 -19.95
N LYS A 9 -10.66 7.96 -21.23
CA LYS A 9 -11.45 6.87 -21.79
C LYS A 9 -11.00 5.52 -21.23
N LEU A 10 -9.69 5.25 -21.20
CA LEU A 10 -9.12 4.03 -20.59
C LEU A 10 -9.52 3.89 -19.12
N VAL A 11 -9.45 4.99 -18.34
CA VAL A 11 -9.87 4.97 -16.93
C VAL A 11 -11.34 4.59 -16.80
N ARG A 12 -12.23 5.20 -17.59
CA ARG A 12 -13.66 4.87 -17.57
C ARG A 12 -13.95 3.44 -18.03
N GLU A 13 -13.23 2.94 -19.03
CA GLU A 13 -13.35 1.55 -19.49
C GLU A 13 -12.92 0.57 -18.41
N ARG A 14 -11.82 0.86 -17.69
CA ARG A 14 -11.41 0.07 -16.53
C ARG A 14 -12.46 0.11 -15.43
N MET A 15 -12.89 1.30 -14.99
CA MET A 15 -13.97 1.43 -13.99
C MET A 15 -15.20 0.60 -14.35
N LYS A 16 -15.63 0.64 -15.62
CA LYS A 16 -16.78 -0.16 -16.10
C LYS A 16 -16.52 -1.66 -16.03
N ARG A 17 -15.28 -2.10 -16.29
CA ARG A 17 -14.86 -3.51 -16.26
C ARG A 17 -14.63 -4.03 -14.85
N THR A 18 -14.10 -3.20 -13.95
CA THR A 18 -13.59 -3.62 -12.64
C THR A 18 -14.47 -3.17 -11.47
N GLY A 19 -15.34 -2.18 -11.67
CA GLY A 19 -16.11 -1.54 -10.60
C GLY A 19 -15.28 -0.60 -9.71
N GLU A 20 -13.99 -0.39 -10.01
CA GLU A 20 -13.12 0.49 -9.23
C GLU A 20 -13.55 1.96 -9.31
N SER A 21 -13.21 2.73 -8.27
CA SER A 21 -13.31 4.19 -8.29
C SER A 21 -12.42 4.80 -9.39
N TYR A 22 -12.68 6.06 -9.77
CA TYR A 22 -11.86 6.73 -10.79
C TYR A 22 -10.39 6.81 -10.38
N SER A 23 -10.11 7.17 -9.12
CA SER A 23 -8.76 7.27 -8.58
C SER A 23 -8.04 5.92 -8.57
N SER A 24 -8.70 4.86 -8.12
CA SER A 24 -8.15 3.49 -8.14
C SER A 24 -7.91 3.02 -9.58
N ALA A 25 -8.89 3.12 -10.47
CA ALA A 25 -8.76 2.72 -11.86
C ALA A 25 -7.64 3.51 -12.59
N ARG A 26 -7.52 4.82 -12.31
CA ARG A 26 -6.44 5.66 -12.84
C ARG A 26 -5.07 5.15 -12.40
N ARG A 27 -4.88 4.93 -11.10
CA ARG A 27 -3.61 4.41 -10.56
C ARG A 27 -3.26 3.07 -11.17
N GLN A 28 -4.22 2.17 -11.30
CA GLN A 28 -3.96 0.85 -11.89
C GLN A 28 -3.55 0.94 -13.36
N ILE A 29 -4.18 1.82 -14.15
CA ILE A 29 -3.77 2.03 -15.54
C ILE A 29 -2.37 2.59 -15.62
N ILE A 30 -2.05 3.58 -14.79
CA ILE A 30 -0.73 4.19 -14.73
C ILE A 30 0.34 3.15 -14.30
N ALA A 31 0.03 2.34 -13.29
CA ALA A 31 0.89 1.26 -12.82
C ALA A 31 1.12 0.18 -13.90
N ALA A 32 0.08 -0.14 -14.68
CA ALA A 32 0.12 -1.13 -15.76
C ALA A 32 0.71 -0.61 -17.07
N MET A 33 0.78 0.71 -17.28
CA MET A 33 1.44 1.28 -18.45
C MET A 33 2.94 0.96 -18.38
N ALA A 34 3.42 0.20 -19.36
CA ALA A 34 4.84 -0.06 -19.54
C ALA A 34 5.52 1.17 -20.15
N PRO A 35 6.47 1.81 -19.45
CA PRO A 35 7.19 2.93 -20.02
C PRO A 35 8.34 2.47 -20.91
N ALA A 36 8.84 3.42 -21.71
CA ALA A 36 10.06 3.25 -22.48
C ALA A 36 11.26 2.96 -21.55
N ALA A 37 12.22 2.17 -22.05
CA ALA A 37 13.46 1.88 -21.34
C ALA A 37 14.19 3.17 -20.94
N GLY A 38 14.74 3.20 -19.73
CA GLY A 38 15.51 4.35 -19.22
C GLY A 38 14.70 5.39 -18.44
N LEU A 39 13.39 5.17 -18.23
CA LEU A 39 12.63 5.98 -17.26
C LEU A 39 13.10 5.69 -15.83
N THR A 40 13.43 6.77 -15.11
CA THR A 40 13.96 6.74 -13.75
C THR A 40 12.88 6.94 -12.70
N HIS A 41 11.68 7.42 -13.07
CA HIS A 41 10.58 7.65 -12.15
C HIS A 41 9.29 6.98 -12.64
N PHE A 42 8.50 6.48 -11.69
CA PHE A 42 7.23 5.83 -11.92
C PHE A 42 6.25 6.22 -10.81
N PRO A 43 5.05 6.75 -11.14
CA PRO A 43 3.92 6.71 -10.21
C PRO A 43 3.60 5.28 -9.81
N GLY A 44 2.99 5.14 -8.64
CA GLY A 44 2.66 3.82 -8.14
C GLY A 44 1.66 3.82 -6.99
N THR A 45 1.37 2.61 -6.54
CA THR A 45 0.34 2.34 -5.55
C THR A 45 0.94 2.00 -4.19
N ASN A 46 1.95 1.13 -4.19
CA ASN A 46 2.57 0.61 -3.00
C ASN A 46 4.06 0.98 -2.97
N PRO A 47 4.55 1.58 -1.85
CA PRO A 47 5.91 2.12 -1.77
C PRO A 47 7.00 1.09 -2.08
N GLY A 48 6.83 -0.16 -1.62
CA GLY A 48 7.82 -1.22 -1.81
C GLY A 48 7.94 -1.68 -3.26
N SER A 49 6.81 -2.00 -3.91
CA SER A 49 6.81 -2.43 -5.32
C SER A 49 7.18 -1.30 -6.26
N THR A 50 6.76 -0.07 -5.96
CA THR A 50 7.13 1.12 -6.73
C THR A 50 8.63 1.37 -6.65
N ALA A 51 9.23 1.34 -5.44
CA ALA A 51 10.66 1.50 -5.26
C ALA A 51 11.46 0.41 -6.00
N LEU A 52 11.07 -0.86 -5.86
CA LEU A 52 11.70 -1.96 -6.60
C LEU A 52 11.63 -1.77 -8.12
N ARG A 53 10.46 -1.38 -8.65
CA ARG A 53 10.27 -1.10 -10.08
C ARG A 53 11.24 -0.01 -10.58
N ILE A 54 11.36 1.08 -9.84
CA ILE A 54 12.30 2.17 -10.13
C ILE A 54 13.74 1.66 -10.14
N LEU A 55 14.16 0.98 -9.06
CA LEU A 55 15.53 0.48 -8.92
C LEU A 55 15.89 -0.50 -10.05
N LEU A 56 15.01 -1.47 -10.33
CA LEU A 56 15.22 -2.46 -11.40
C LEU A 56 15.31 -1.79 -12.77
N SER A 57 14.42 -0.84 -13.07
CA SER A 57 14.45 -0.07 -14.32
C SER A 57 15.77 0.69 -14.48
N ALA A 58 16.21 1.40 -13.43
CA ALA A 58 17.45 2.16 -13.44
C ALA A 58 18.70 1.27 -13.60
N ALA A 59 18.68 0.06 -13.03
CA ALA A 59 19.71 -0.95 -13.22
C ALA A 59 19.61 -1.70 -14.57
N GLY A 60 18.68 -1.28 -15.45
CA GLY A 60 18.41 -1.88 -16.76
C GLY A 60 17.82 -3.29 -16.70
N ILE A 61 17.30 -3.72 -15.56
CA ILE A 61 16.74 -5.05 -15.33
C ILE A 61 15.29 -5.03 -15.83
N MET A 62 15.09 -5.60 -17.01
CA MET A 62 13.82 -5.60 -17.73
C MET A 62 13.10 -6.94 -17.58
N ASN A 63 11.79 -6.90 -17.78
CA ASN A 63 10.98 -8.10 -17.92
C ASN A 63 11.43 -8.88 -19.16
N PRO A 64 11.90 -10.14 -19.02
CA PRO A 64 12.46 -10.89 -20.14
C PRO A 64 11.42 -11.28 -21.19
N ALA A 65 10.13 -11.34 -20.85
CA ALA A 65 9.07 -11.65 -21.79
C ALA A 65 8.70 -10.46 -22.70
N THR A 66 8.74 -9.24 -22.16
CA THR A 66 8.31 -8.03 -22.88
C THR A 66 9.45 -7.13 -23.32
N GLN A 67 10.66 -7.32 -22.77
CA GLN A 67 11.82 -6.45 -22.95
C GLN A 67 11.57 -5.00 -22.51
N GLN A 68 10.62 -4.79 -21.60
CA GLN A 68 10.25 -3.51 -21.02
C GLN A 68 10.48 -3.51 -19.51
N ALA A 69 10.40 -2.34 -18.87
CA ALA A 69 10.39 -2.28 -17.41
C ALA A 69 9.24 -3.13 -16.85
N PHE A 70 9.48 -3.81 -15.72
CA PHE A 70 8.42 -4.54 -15.03
C PHE A 70 7.25 -3.61 -14.68
N SER A 71 6.02 -4.13 -14.73
CA SER A 71 4.86 -3.46 -14.15
C SER A 71 4.99 -3.46 -12.62
N GLU A 72 4.28 -2.56 -11.93
CA GLU A 72 4.22 -2.60 -10.47
C GLU A 72 3.59 -3.92 -9.98
N SER A 73 2.55 -4.40 -10.67
CA SER A 73 1.85 -5.65 -10.34
C SER A 73 2.79 -6.85 -10.40
N MET A 74 3.58 -7.01 -11.47
CA MET A 74 4.55 -8.10 -11.60
C MET A 74 5.57 -8.09 -10.46
N ILE A 75 6.09 -6.91 -10.12
CA ILE A 75 7.01 -6.76 -8.98
C ILE A 75 6.32 -7.12 -7.67
N LEU A 76 5.08 -6.66 -7.45
CA LEU A 76 4.32 -6.97 -6.25
C LEU A 76 4.15 -8.48 -6.08
N GLY A 77 3.80 -9.20 -7.14
CA GLY A 77 3.66 -10.65 -7.13
C GLY A 77 4.97 -11.39 -6.85
N ILE A 78 6.05 -11.04 -7.56
CA ILE A 78 7.39 -11.65 -7.35
C ILE A 78 7.92 -11.37 -5.95
N ALA A 79 7.62 -10.21 -5.37
CA ALA A 79 7.99 -9.86 -4.01
C ALA A 79 7.24 -10.65 -2.92
N GLY A 80 6.25 -11.46 -3.30
CA GLY A 80 5.46 -12.29 -2.39
C GLY A 80 3.98 -11.91 -2.33
N GLY A 81 3.53 -10.93 -3.10
CA GLY A 81 2.12 -10.66 -3.33
C GLY A 81 1.35 -10.16 -2.09
N LEU A 82 0.26 -10.86 -1.80
CA LEU A 82 -0.68 -10.50 -0.75
C LEU A 82 -0.20 -10.89 0.64
N GLY A 83 -0.70 -10.17 1.63
CA GLY A 83 -0.58 -10.47 3.04
C GLY A 83 -1.91 -10.24 3.75
N ALA A 84 -1.91 -10.55 5.04
CA ALA A 84 -3.02 -10.30 5.93
C ALA A 84 -2.48 -9.78 7.26
N GLY A 85 -3.08 -8.72 7.77
CA GLY A 85 -2.71 -8.15 9.06
C GLY A 85 -3.89 -7.42 9.65
N VAL A 86 -4.18 -7.65 10.94
CA VAL A 86 -5.18 -6.87 11.69
C VAL A 86 -4.66 -6.61 13.09
N PHE A 87 -4.67 -5.35 13.50
CA PHE A 87 -4.23 -4.90 14.80
C PHE A 87 -5.26 -3.95 15.40
N THR A 88 -5.67 -4.26 16.61
CA THR A 88 -6.57 -3.44 17.39
C THR A 88 -5.95 -3.21 18.76
N PHE A 89 -5.96 -1.96 19.21
CA PHE A 89 -5.47 -1.61 20.54
C PHE A 89 -6.48 -0.68 21.22
N ARG A 90 -6.69 -0.91 22.53
CA ARG A 90 -7.47 -0.03 23.41
C ARG A 90 -6.62 0.30 24.62
N TYR A 91 -6.35 1.58 24.81
CA TYR A 91 -5.67 2.13 25.98
C TYR A 91 -6.67 2.97 26.76
N GLU A 92 -7.38 2.34 27.71
CA GLU A 92 -8.45 2.98 28.48
C GLU A 92 -7.97 4.22 29.25
N GLN A 93 -6.77 4.17 29.83
CA GLN A 93 -6.18 5.27 30.60
C GLN A 93 -5.95 6.54 29.77
N HIS A 94 -5.73 6.38 28.46
CA HIS A 94 -5.54 7.48 27.52
C HIS A 94 -6.79 7.71 26.66
N ASP A 95 -7.85 6.94 26.92
CA ASP A 95 -9.08 6.88 26.14
C ASP A 95 -8.76 6.88 24.64
N PHE A 96 -7.94 5.92 24.23
CA PHE A 96 -7.44 5.82 22.87
C PHE A 96 -7.70 4.42 22.33
N SER A 97 -8.21 4.36 21.09
CA SER A 97 -8.31 3.12 20.32
C SER A 97 -7.66 3.31 18.96
N SER A 98 -7.06 2.24 18.43
CA SER A 98 -6.53 2.20 17.08
C SER A 98 -6.97 0.93 16.36
N PHE A 99 -7.24 1.06 15.06
CA PHE A 99 -7.46 -0.05 14.15
C PHE A 99 -6.45 0.07 13.00
N PHE A 100 -5.84 -1.04 12.61
CA PHE A 100 -4.98 -1.10 11.44
C PHE A 100 -5.16 -2.44 10.74
N ALA A 101 -5.30 -2.41 9.42
CA ALA A 101 -5.32 -3.59 8.57
C ALA A 101 -4.30 -3.46 7.44
N ALA A 102 -3.72 -4.58 7.01
CA ALA A 102 -2.73 -4.61 5.95
C ALA A 102 -2.96 -5.78 4.98
N GLY A 103 -2.74 -5.49 3.69
CA GLY A 103 -3.00 -6.42 2.58
C GLY A 103 -1.77 -6.92 1.82
N ARG A 104 -0.56 -6.42 2.13
CA ARG A 104 0.67 -6.76 1.41
C ARG A 104 1.52 -7.79 2.16
N HIS A 105 2.16 -8.69 1.42
CA HIS A 105 3.20 -9.56 1.97
C HIS A 105 4.27 -8.75 2.71
N LEU A 106 4.66 -9.20 3.91
CA LEU A 106 5.66 -8.54 4.76
C LEU A 106 5.43 -7.03 4.93
N TRP A 107 4.16 -6.62 5.09
CA TRP A 107 3.78 -5.21 5.28
C TRP A 107 4.56 -4.50 6.41
N HIS A 108 5.03 -5.23 7.42
CA HIS A 108 5.79 -4.73 8.56
C HIS A 108 7.32 -4.68 8.34
N ASP A 109 7.83 -5.35 7.30
CA ASP A 109 9.25 -5.49 6.99
C ASP A 109 9.52 -5.24 5.50
N ASN A 110 9.60 -3.96 5.16
CA ASN A 110 9.93 -3.52 3.80
C ASN A 110 11.28 -4.04 3.32
N LEU A 111 12.26 -4.25 4.21
CA LEU A 111 13.58 -4.72 3.80
C LEU A 111 13.46 -6.16 3.31
N LEU A 112 12.89 -7.06 4.12
CA LEU A 112 12.74 -8.46 3.75
C LEU A 112 11.85 -8.63 2.50
N TYR A 113 10.82 -7.79 2.35
CA TYR A 113 10.01 -7.74 1.13
C TYR A 113 10.86 -7.43 -0.12
N MET A 114 11.69 -6.38 -0.05
CA MET A 114 12.55 -6.00 -1.16
C MET A 114 13.60 -7.06 -1.47
N GLN A 115 14.26 -7.60 -0.45
CA GLN A 115 15.24 -8.66 -0.58
C GLN A 115 14.64 -9.89 -1.27
N GLY A 116 13.45 -10.33 -0.83
CA GLY A 116 12.77 -11.48 -1.44
C GLY A 116 12.48 -11.30 -2.93
N CYS A 117 12.12 -10.09 -3.37
CA CYS A 117 11.96 -9.80 -4.80
C CYS A 117 13.29 -9.88 -5.55
N LEU A 118 14.31 -9.19 -5.04
CA LEU A 118 15.63 -9.10 -5.68
C LEU A 118 16.31 -10.47 -5.76
N ASP A 119 16.22 -11.27 -4.70
CA ASP A 119 16.77 -12.63 -4.66
C ASP A 119 16.09 -13.55 -5.68
N ARG A 120 14.76 -13.49 -5.81
CA ARG A 120 14.00 -14.28 -6.83
C ARG A 120 14.33 -13.86 -8.26
N LEU A 121 14.67 -12.58 -8.47
CA LEU A 121 15.11 -12.06 -9.76
C LEU A 121 16.62 -12.27 -10.01
N GLY A 122 17.38 -12.78 -9.04
CA GLY A 122 18.83 -12.95 -9.16
C GLY A 122 19.59 -11.62 -9.21
N VAL A 123 19.15 -10.62 -8.43
CA VAL A 123 19.73 -9.27 -8.42
C VAL A 123 20.63 -9.09 -7.21
N GLU A 124 21.81 -8.50 -7.42
CA GLU A 124 22.71 -8.17 -6.32
C GLU A 124 22.38 -6.79 -5.78
N TYR A 125 22.34 -6.69 -4.46
CA TYR A 125 22.06 -5.46 -3.76
C TYR A 125 22.93 -5.35 -2.52
N ARG A 126 23.04 -4.12 -2.03
CA ARG A 126 23.69 -3.81 -0.76
C ARG A 126 22.77 -2.97 0.10
N VAL A 127 22.89 -3.17 1.41
CA VAL A 127 22.16 -2.43 2.43
C VAL A 127 23.15 -1.65 3.27
N TRP A 128 22.85 -0.38 3.52
CA TRP A 128 23.60 0.46 4.45
C TRP A 128 22.68 0.85 5.60
N GLU A 129 23.24 0.87 6.81
CA GLU A 129 22.58 1.38 8.02
C GLU A 129 23.57 2.26 8.79
N SER A 130 23.05 3.34 9.37
CA SER A 130 23.78 4.22 10.27
C SER A 130 22.83 4.95 11.22
N THR A 131 23.22 5.05 12.49
CA THR A 131 22.51 5.87 13.49
C THR A 131 23.04 7.30 13.57
N ALA A 132 24.14 7.62 12.88
CA ALA A 132 24.76 8.95 12.89
C ALA A 132 24.48 9.69 11.58
N ALA A 133 24.02 10.94 11.68
CA ALA A 133 23.64 11.80 10.55
C ALA A 133 24.76 11.93 9.51
N LYS A 134 25.95 12.41 9.94
CA LYS A 134 27.13 12.54 9.07
C LYS A 134 27.45 11.25 8.30
N LYS A 135 27.46 10.11 8.99
CA LYS A 135 27.75 8.82 8.35
C LYS A 135 26.63 8.37 7.42
N GLY A 136 25.37 8.67 7.75
CA GLY A 136 24.21 8.39 6.90
C GLY A 136 24.22 9.16 5.58
N TRP A 137 24.79 10.37 5.56
CA TRP A 137 25.05 11.13 4.34
C TRP A 137 26.22 10.58 3.52
N GLU A 138 27.33 10.23 4.17
CA GLU A 138 28.45 9.55 3.49
C GLU A 138 28.00 8.26 2.79
N GLN A 139 27.20 7.44 3.50
CA GLN A 139 26.63 6.21 2.94
C GLN A 139 25.62 6.47 1.82
N LEU A 140 24.82 7.54 1.91
CA LEU A 140 23.91 7.92 0.83
C LEU A 140 24.66 8.27 -0.44
N ARG A 141 25.70 9.11 -0.33
CA ARG A 141 26.56 9.45 -1.46
C ARG A 141 27.28 8.25 -2.04
N GLU A 142 27.78 7.34 -1.20
CA GLU A 142 28.36 6.06 -1.62
C GLU A 142 27.34 5.21 -2.37
N ALA A 143 26.14 5.02 -1.82
CA ALA A 143 25.10 4.19 -2.41
C ALA A 143 24.63 4.74 -3.78
N LEU A 144 24.52 6.08 -3.92
CA LEU A 144 24.12 6.72 -5.17
C LEU A 144 25.12 6.53 -6.32
N GLN A 145 26.37 6.13 -6.03
CA GLN A 145 27.33 5.74 -7.09
C GLN A 145 26.89 4.49 -7.85
N HIS A 146 25.97 3.70 -7.28
CA HIS A 146 25.36 2.53 -7.93
C HIS A 146 24.06 2.85 -8.69
N GLY A 147 23.61 4.11 -8.68
CA GLY A 147 22.31 4.54 -9.22
C GLY A 147 21.33 4.95 -8.11
N PRO A 148 20.02 5.07 -8.44
CA PRO A 148 19.00 5.44 -7.45
C PRO A 148 18.96 4.49 -6.25
N VAL A 149 18.58 5.00 -5.08
CA VAL A 149 18.67 4.28 -3.80
C VAL A 149 17.32 4.30 -3.09
N ALA A 150 16.82 3.15 -2.66
CA ALA A 150 15.65 3.11 -1.78
C ALA A 150 16.03 3.53 -0.36
N ALA A 151 15.24 4.40 0.25
CA ALA A 151 15.50 4.98 1.57
C ALA A 151 14.28 4.86 2.49
N TRP A 152 14.53 4.41 3.72
CA TRP A 152 13.53 4.34 4.79
C TRP A 152 13.48 5.68 5.52
N LEU A 153 12.27 6.17 5.75
CA LEU A 153 12.04 7.46 6.38
C LEU A 153 10.64 7.55 6.99
N ASP A 154 10.38 8.68 7.65
CA ASP A 154 9.07 9.04 8.15
C ASP A 154 8.30 9.95 7.17
N MET A 155 7.18 9.50 6.63
CA MET A 155 6.35 10.33 5.74
C MET A 155 5.72 11.53 6.44
N ALA A 156 5.61 11.52 7.78
CA ALA A 156 5.12 12.70 8.50
C ALA A 156 6.15 13.84 8.57
N GLU A 157 7.42 13.55 8.27
CA GLU A 157 8.49 14.54 8.20
C GLU A 157 8.68 15.10 6.78
N LEU A 158 7.99 14.53 5.80
CA LEU A 158 7.98 14.96 4.40
C LEU A 158 6.88 16.02 4.20
N PRO A 159 7.24 17.31 3.98
CA PRO A 159 6.28 18.41 3.95
C PRO A 159 5.13 18.17 2.97
N TYR A 160 5.45 17.66 1.78
CA TYR A 160 4.47 17.41 0.72
C TYR A 160 3.38 16.40 1.11
N HIS A 161 3.55 15.55 2.12
CA HIS A 161 2.48 14.65 2.57
C HIS A 161 1.38 15.37 3.39
N GLY A 162 1.65 16.56 3.91
CA GLY A 162 0.70 17.37 4.69
C GLY A 162 0.18 16.67 5.95
N LEU A 163 0.98 15.76 6.54
CA LEU A 163 0.57 15.00 7.72
C LEU A 163 0.74 15.84 9.00
N PRO A 164 -0.15 15.67 9.99
CA PRO A 164 -0.06 16.39 11.24
C PRO A 164 1.14 15.91 12.09
N ALA A 165 1.76 16.84 12.83
CA ALA A 165 2.98 16.58 13.60
C ALA A 165 2.90 15.41 14.60
N TRP A 166 1.71 15.09 15.12
CA TRP A 166 1.54 13.96 16.04
C TRP A 166 1.78 12.59 15.39
N MET A 167 1.76 12.50 14.05
CA MET A 167 2.11 11.28 13.30
C MET A 167 3.63 11.07 13.18
N SER A 168 4.43 12.07 13.51
CA SER A 168 5.90 11.98 13.50
C SER A 168 6.40 10.91 14.48
N GLY A 169 7.14 9.94 13.94
CA GLY A 169 7.63 8.72 14.56
C GLY A 169 6.78 7.49 14.24
N GLY A 170 5.63 7.66 13.57
CA GLY A 170 4.68 6.61 13.23
C GLY A 170 4.38 6.46 11.72
N GLY A 171 4.81 7.42 10.89
CA GLY A 171 4.60 7.42 9.45
C GLY A 171 5.64 6.56 8.70
N TYR A 172 5.68 5.26 8.94
CA TYR A 172 6.62 4.37 8.25
C TYR A 172 6.45 4.43 6.74
N HIS A 173 7.50 4.85 6.03
CA HIS A 173 7.49 4.97 4.58
C HIS A 173 8.83 4.57 3.95
N LEU A 174 8.78 4.36 2.65
CA LEU A 174 9.92 3.98 1.82
C LEU A 174 9.76 4.68 0.48
N LEU A 175 10.82 5.31 -0.03
CA LEU A 175 10.83 5.92 -1.36
C LEU A 175 12.20 5.77 -2.01
N VAL A 176 12.38 6.30 -3.22
CA VAL A 176 13.67 6.30 -3.92
C VAL A 176 14.28 7.69 -3.97
N ILE A 177 15.54 7.82 -3.55
CA ILE A 177 16.38 9.00 -3.79
C ILE A 177 17.08 8.79 -5.13
N GLN A 178 16.84 9.69 -6.08
CA GLN A 178 17.38 9.63 -7.44
C GLN A 178 18.78 10.24 -7.52
N SER A 179 18.93 11.43 -6.97
CA SER A 179 20.15 12.22 -7.05
C SER A 179 20.20 13.27 -5.95
N LEU A 180 21.38 13.85 -5.78
CA LEU A 180 21.63 14.99 -4.89
C LEU A 180 22.15 16.15 -5.73
N ASP A 181 21.51 17.30 -5.56
CA ASP A 181 22.00 18.60 -6.03
C ASP A 181 22.71 19.28 -4.85
N GLU A 182 24.04 19.15 -4.82
CA GLU A 182 24.88 19.66 -3.73
C GLU A 182 24.96 21.20 -3.74
N GLU A 183 24.74 21.85 -4.89
CA GLU A 183 24.78 23.31 -4.99
C GLU A 183 23.51 23.95 -4.40
N ARG A 184 22.35 23.33 -4.67
CA ARG A 184 21.05 23.79 -4.16
C ARG A 184 20.66 23.16 -2.82
N GLU A 185 21.44 22.18 -2.34
CA GLU A 185 21.14 21.35 -1.17
C GLU A 185 19.76 20.66 -1.26
N LEU A 186 19.45 20.11 -2.44
CA LEU A 186 18.19 19.45 -2.75
C LEU A 186 18.40 18.00 -3.16
N ALA A 187 17.59 17.10 -2.60
CA ALA A 187 17.50 15.72 -3.06
C ALA A 187 16.34 15.59 -4.05
N VAL A 188 16.55 14.89 -5.16
CA VAL A 188 15.47 14.53 -6.09
C VAL A 188 14.92 13.17 -5.70
N LEU A 189 13.62 13.11 -5.41
CA LEU A 189 12.94 11.93 -4.91
C LEU A 189 11.97 11.36 -5.94
N SER A 190 11.79 10.06 -5.91
CA SER A 190 10.71 9.34 -6.56
C SER A 190 9.88 8.62 -5.51
N ASP A 191 8.64 9.05 -5.41
CA ASP A 191 7.62 8.51 -4.53
C ASP A 191 6.42 8.03 -5.39
N LEU A 192 5.23 7.86 -4.79
CA LEU A 192 4.04 7.34 -5.48
C LEU A 192 3.40 8.30 -6.50
N MET A 193 3.85 9.55 -6.58
CA MET A 193 3.23 10.61 -7.40
C MET A 193 3.59 10.48 -8.89
N ASP A 194 2.93 11.26 -9.75
CA ASP A 194 3.19 11.25 -11.20
C ASP A 194 4.56 11.86 -11.58
N GLU A 195 5.16 12.67 -10.70
CA GLU A 195 6.40 13.40 -10.93
C GLU A 195 7.36 13.26 -9.74
N THR A 196 8.65 13.50 -10.02
CA THR A 196 9.67 13.57 -8.98
C THR A 196 9.47 14.79 -8.08
N VAL A 197 9.94 14.69 -6.83
CA VAL A 197 9.85 15.76 -5.84
C VAL A 197 11.26 16.23 -5.47
N GLU A 198 11.51 17.54 -5.46
CA GLU A 198 12.72 18.09 -4.85
C GLU A 198 12.47 18.30 -3.34
N LEU A 199 13.41 17.83 -2.50
CA LEU A 199 13.33 17.95 -1.05
C LEU A 199 14.63 18.54 -0.49
N PRO A 200 14.57 19.59 0.35
CA PRO A 200 15.74 20.10 1.07
C PRO A 200 16.48 19.02 1.86
N PHE A 201 17.81 19.07 1.86
CA PHE A 201 18.64 18.14 2.62
C PHE A 201 18.27 18.10 4.10
N ALA A 202 17.94 19.25 4.70
CA ALA A 202 17.50 19.32 6.09
C ALA A 202 16.22 18.52 6.36
N ASP A 203 15.26 18.55 5.42
CA ASP A 203 14.02 17.78 5.53
C ASP A 203 14.27 16.28 5.31
N LEU A 204 15.11 15.93 4.32
CA LEU A 204 15.50 14.54 4.08
C LEU A 204 16.22 13.93 5.28
N GLU A 205 17.16 14.66 5.88
CA GLU A 205 17.90 14.23 7.06
C GLU A 205 16.94 14.01 8.24
N ARG A 206 16.05 14.97 8.50
CA ARG A 206 15.04 14.85 9.57
C ARG A 206 14.16 13.61 9.37
N ALA A 207 13.65 13.40 8.16
CA ALA A 207 12.78 12.27 7.84
C ALA A 207 13.51 10.92 8.00
N ARG A 208 14.76 10.81 7.55
CA ARG A 208 15.56 9.56 7.66
C ARG A 208 16.02 9.25 9.09
N LEU A 209 16.25 10.27 9.92
CA LEU A 209 16.66 10.09 11.31
C LEU A 209 15.48 9.81 12.26
N ARG A 210 14.26 10.16 11.86
CA ARG A 210 13.11 10.18 12.76
C ARG A 210 12.77 8.80 13.31
N ILE A 211 12.77 7.79 12.45
CA ILE A 211 12.46 6.41 12.82
C ILE A 211 13.77 5.67 13.16
N LYS A 212 14.13 5.70 14.45
CA LYS A 212 15.43 5.18 14.93
C LYS A 212 15.69 3.72 14.58
N LYS A 213 14.65 2.86 14.56
CA LYS A 213 14.81 1.43 14.23
C LYS A 213 15.24 1.19 12.78
N ASP A 214 14.96 2.14 11.89
CA ASP A 214 15.37 2.04 10.50
C ASP A 214 16.81 2.49 10.28
N LYS A 215 17.45 3.15 11.25
CA LYS A 215 18.88 3.50 11.20
C LYS A 215 19.27 4.12 9.84
N GLN A 216 18.45 5.05 9.35
CA GLN A 216 18.65 5.72 8.05
C GLN A 216 18.88 4.74 6.88
N ARG A 217 18.27 3.55 6.92
CA ARG A 217 18.53 2.43 6.00
C ARG A 217 18.43 2.85 4.54
N LEU A 218 19.37 2.33 3.76
CA LEU A 218 19.44 2.47 2.31
C LEU A 218 19.58 1.10 1.65
N LEU A 219 19.00 0.93 0.47
CA LEU A 219 19.20 -0.22 -0.39
C LEU A 219 19.47 0.22 -1.82
N ALA A 220 20.55 -0.27 -2.42
CA ALA A 220 20.90 -0.04 -3.81
C ALA A 220 21.16 -1.37 -4.52
N ILE A 221 20.80 -1.43 -5.80
CA ILE A 221 21.19 -2.54 -6.68
C ILE A 221 22.65 -2.33 -7.09
N THR A 222 23.50 -3.32 -6.85
CA THR A 222 24.94 -3.23 -7.10
C THR A 222 25.40 -4.10 -8.27
N GLY A 223 24.53 -4.97 -8.79
CA GLY A 223 24.86 -5.89 -9.85
C GLY A 223 23.77 -6.91 -10.15
N ARG A 224 24.14 -7.96 -10.88
CA ARG A 224 23.26 -9.08 -11.22
C ARG A 224 23.99 -10.40 -11.01
N ARG A 225 23.24 -11.40 -10.56
CA ARG A 225 23.62 -12.81 -10.63
C ARG A 225 22.97 -13.43 -11.86
N GLN A 226 23.21 -14.72 -12.06
CA GLN A 226 22.48 -15.50 -13.05
C GLN A 226 20.99 -15.51 -12.71
N ALA A 227 20.17 -14.93 -13.59
CA ALA A 227 18.72 -14.87 -13.40
C ALA A 227 18.09 -16.26 -13.56
N ALA A 228 17.15 -16.60 -12.66
CA ALA A 228 16.42 -17.86 -12.72
C ALA A 228 15.37 -17.93 -13.85
N GLY A 229 15.13 -16.82 -14.56
CA GLY A 229 14.03 -16.67 -15.51
C GLY A 229 12.75 -16.16 -14.85
N LEU A 230 11.79 -15.69 -15.65
CA LEU A 230 10.56 -15.07 -15.13
C LEU A 230 9.64 -16.07 -14.44
N GLN A 231 9.39 -17.22 -15.08
CA GLN A 231 8.46 -18.23 -14.54
C GLN A 231 8.89 -18.75 -13.16
N PRO A 232 10.17 -19.12 -12.90
CA PRO A 232 10.59 -19.50 -11.55
C PRO A 232 10.45 -18.37 -10.52
N ALA A 233 10.70 -17.11 -10.89
CA ALA A 233 10.54 -15.97 -10.00
C ALA A 233 9.06 -15.75 -9.62
N VAL A 234 8.15 -15.89 -10.59
CA VAL A 234 6.69 -15.82 -10.39
C VAL A 234 6.21 -16.92 -9.45
N LEU A 235 6.58 -18.18 -9.73
CA LEU A 235 6.20 -19.33 -8.89
C LEU A 235 6.76 -19.18 -7.45
N ALA A 236 8.00 -18.70 -7.31
CA ALA A 236 8.58 -18.43 -5.99
C ALA A 236 7.86 -17.30 -5.24
N GLY A 237 7.36 -16.27 -5.95
CA GLY A 237 6.53 -15.21 -5.39
C GLY A 237 5.17 -15.74 -4.91
N ILE A 238 4.49 -16.54 -5.73
CA ILE A 238 3.20 -17.19 -5.38
C ILE A 238 3.37 -18.12 -4.17
N ARG A 239 4.48 -18.88 -4.10
CA ARG A 239 4.80 -19.73 -2.95
C ARG A 239 4.94 -18.92 -1.67
N ALA A 240 5.68 -17.81 -1.71
CA ALA A 240 5.86 -16.91 -0.58
C ALA A 240 4.56 -16.22 -0.13
N CYS A 241 3.70 -15.85 -1.08
CA CYS A 241 2.35 -15.34 -0.80
C CYS A 241 1.56 -16.38 0.03
N ARG A 242 1.54 -17.62 -0.44
CA ARG A 242 0.79 -18.70 0.19
C ARG A 242 1.31 -19.06 1.58
N GLU A 243 2.62 -19.16 1.73
CA GLU A 243 3.27 -19.36 3.03
C GLU A 243 2.96 -18.20 3.97
N GLY A 244 3.15 -16.95 3.54
CA GLY A 244 2.87 -15.76 4.36
C GLY A 244 1.43 -15.71 4.87
N LEU A 245 0.45 -16.08 4.04
CA LEU A 245 -0.97 -16.09 4.39
C LEU A 245 -1.41 -17.27 5.28
N THR A 246 -0.57 -18.29 5.47
CA THR A 246 -0.92 -19.52 6.21
C THR A 246 -0.04 -19.80 7.42
N THR A 247 1.27 -19.60 7.31
CA THR A 247 2.28 -19.99 8.30
C THR A 247 2.99 -18.79 8.94
N GLY A 248 2.45 -17.58 8.77
CA GLY A 248 2.98 -16.36 9.36
C GLY A 248 3.27 -16.47 10.87
N ARG A 249 4.25 -15.69 11.34
CA ARG A 249 4.82 -15.76 12.71
C ARG A 249 3.76 -15.76 13.83
N MET A 250 2.66 -15.04 13.62
CA MET A 250 1.54 -14.95 14.56
C MET A 250 0.23 -14.95 13.78
N LYS A 251 -0.87 -15.37 14.44
CA LYS A 251 -2.21 -15.44 13.82
C LYS A 251 -2.68 -14.12 13.20
N ASN A 252 -2.32 -12.99 13.79
CA ASN A 252 -2.64 -11.66 13.29
C ASN A 252 -1.81 -11.23 12.05
N PHE A 253 -1.00 -12.13 11.46
CA PHE A 253 -0.25 -11.93 10.21
C PHE A 253 -0.67 -12.92 9.11
N THR A 254 -1.74 -13.69 9.33
CA THR A 254 -2.25 -14.69 8.38
C THR A 254 -3.72 -14.42 8.07
N LEU A 255 -4.34 -15.19 7.17
CA LEU A 255 -5.78 -15.06 6.90
C LEU A 255 -6.65 -15.26 8.16
N ALA A 256 -6.14 -15.95 9.18
CA ALA A 256 -6.81 -16.08 10.47
C ALA A 256 -7.07 -14.71 11.13
N ALA A 257 -6.25 -13.69 10.84
CA ALA A 257 -6.47 -12.32 11.31
C ALA A 257 -7.80 -11.74 10.82
N PHE A 258 -8.16 -11.98 9.56
CA PHE A 258 -9.42 -11.51 8.98
C PHE A 258 -10.61 -12.29 9.53
N GLU A 259 -10.45 -13.59 9.80
CA GLU A 259 -11.49 -14.39 10.46
C GLU A 259 -11.75 -13.95 11.89
N ASP A 260 -10.68 -13.65 12.64
CA ASP A 260 -10.79 -13.13 13.99
C ASP A 260 -11.40 -11.73 13.98
N TRP A 261 -11.05 -10.89 13.00
CA TRP A 261 -11.72 -9.61 12.79
C TRP A 261 -13.22 -9.79 12.52
N ALA A 262 -13.61 -10.73 11.64
CA ALA A 262 -15.02 -11.02 11.36
C ALA A 262 -15.80 -11.41 12.64
N LYS A 263 -15.23 -12.29 13.48
CA LYS A 263 -15.83 -12.69 14.76
C LYS A 263 -15.91 -11.54 15.76
N GLN A 264 -14.98 -10.59 15.68
CA GLN A 264 -14.91 -9.45 16.60
C GLN A 264 -15.85 -8.31 16.21
N LEU A 265 -16.25 -8.19 14.93
CA LEU A 265 -17.10 -7.10 14.42
C LEU A 265 -18.48 -7.04 15.09
N HIS A 266 -19.17 -8.18 15.23
CA HIS A 266 -20.55 -8.24 15.72
C HIS A 266 -20.84 -9.54 16.51
N GLY A 267 -21.86 -9.51 17.37
CA GLY A 267 -22.33 -10.68 18.13
C GLY A 267 -21.41 -11.20 19.24
N SER A 268 -20.17 -10.70 19.34
CA SER A 268 -19.20 -11.06 20.37
C SER A 268 -19.27 -10.12 21.58
N SER A 269 -19.23 -10.69 22.79
CA SER A 269 -19.10 -9.97 24.06
C SER A 269 -17.69 -10.06 24.67
N GLY A 270 -16.72 -10.59 23.91
CA GLY A 270 -15.34 -10.74 24.37
C GLY A 270 -14.61 -9.40 24.46
N LYS A 271 -13.50 -9.35 25.22
CA LYS A 271 -12.68 -8.12 25.38
C LYS A 271 -12.12 -7.54 24.07
N GLN A 272 -12.10 -8.35 23.01
CA GLN A 272 -11.62 -7.95 21.68
C GLN A 272 -12.78 -7.62 20.72
N SER A 273 -14.03 -7.65 21.17
CA SER A 273 -15.16 -7.27 20.33
C SER A 273 -15.11 -5.78 20.01
N TRP A 274 -15.63 -5.40 18.85
CA TRP A 274 -15.72 -4.01 18.44
C TRP A 274 -16.64 -3.20 19.36
N SER A 275 -17.71 -3.81 19.90
CA SER A 275 -18.57 -3.14 20.89
C SER A 275 -17.83 -2.71 22.16
N VAL A 276 -16.75 -3.42 22.53
CA VAL A 276 -15.90 -3.11 23.69
C VAL A 276 -14.74 -2.19 23.30
N LEU A 277 -14.01 -2.51 22.23
CA LEU A 277 -12.82 -1.76 21.80
C LEU A 277 -13.16 -0.42 21.16
N PHE A 278 -14.31 -0.35 20.49
CA PHE A 278 -14.74 0.77 19.66
C PHE A 278 -16.21 1.13 19.93
N PRO A 279 -16.56 1.57 21.16
CA PRO A 279 -17.90 2.06 21.41
C PRO A 279 -18.23 3.26 20.50
N ALA A 280 -19.52 3.44 20.20
CA ALA A 280 -20.02 4.52 19.35
C ALA A 280 -19.51 5.89 19.83
N GLY A 281 -19.19 6.77 18.89
CA GLY A 281 -18.46 8.01 19.13
C GLY A 281 -17.08 7.97 18.48
N ARG A 282 -16.08 8.58 19.12
CA ARG A 282 -14.75 8.74 18.51
C ARG A 282 -13.98 7.44 18.24
N HIS A 283 -14.28 6.38 18.99
CA HIS A 283 -13.58 5.10 18.87
C HIS A 283 -14.08 4.30 17.68
N LEU A 284 -15.41 4.18 17.53
CA LEU A 284 -16.00 3.61 16.32
C LEU A 284 -15.69 4.45 15.07
N TRP A 285 -15.73 5.79 15.18
CA TRP A 285 -15.27 6.68 14.12
C TRP A 285 -13.85 6.29 13.65
N THR A 286 -12.92 6.19 14.60
CA THR A 286 -11.52 5.85 14.30
C THR A 286 -11.42 4.47 13.64
N ALA A 287 -12.15 3.46 14.12
CA ALA A 287 -12.12 2.13 13.53
C ALA A 287 -12.64 2.11 12.08
N GLN A 288 -13.78 2.75 11.81
CA GLN A 288 -14.36 2.82 10.47
C GLN A 288 -13.47 3.58 9.48
N THR A 289 -13.01 4.77 9.85
CA THR A 289 -12.20 5.59 8.94
C THR A 289 -10.85 4.96 8.66
N TRP A 290 -10.22 4.30 9.65
CA TRP A 290 -9.00 3.55 9.41
C TRP A 290 -9.23 2.27 8.62
N ALA A 291 -10.33 1.55 8.85
CA ALA A 291 -10.66 0.38 8.02
C ALA A 291 -10.86 0.78 6.55
N TYR A 292 -11.58 1.87 6.30
CA TYR A 292 -11.75 2.44 4.96
C TYR A 292 -10.40 2.83 4.34
N ASP A 293 -9.58 3.64 5.04
CA ASP A 293 -8.27 4.09 4.54
C ASP A 293 -7.35 2.88 4.27
N CYS A 294 -7.28 1.89 5.17
CA CYS A 294 -6.49 0.68 4.99
C CYS A 294 -6.93 -0.17 3.77
N ILE A 295 -8.24 -0.29 3.53
CA ILE A 295 -8.76 -1.08 2.41
C ILE A 295 -8.53 -0.33 1.09
N GLU A 296 -8.81 0.98 1.05
CA GLU A 296 -8.91 1.73 -0.21
C GLU A 296 -7.67 2.54 -0.60
N HIS A 297 -6.93 3.11 0.36
CA HIS A 297 -5.99 4.20 0.05
C HIS A 297 -4.60 4.06 0.67
N TYR A 298 -4.45 3.44 1.84
CA TYR A 298 -3.20 3.33 2.58
C TYR A 298 -2.27 2.29 1.93
N PHE A 299 -1.70 2.67 0.79
CA PHE A 299 -0.80 1.84 -0.03
C PHE A 299 -1.44 0.52 -0.51
N SER A 300 -2.77 0.50 -0.59
CA SER A 300 -3.56 -0.69 -0.89
C SER A 300 -4.11 -0.72 -2.32
N GLY A 301 -4.17 0.42 -3.02
CA GLY A 301 -4.64 0.49 -4.41
C GLY A 301 -6.11 0.19 -4.64
N GLY A 302 -6.92 0.22 -3.58
CA GLY A 302 -8.31 -0.26 -3.60
C GLY A 302 -8.41 -1.74 -3.29
N GLY A 303 -9.50 -2.15 -2.63
CA GLY A 303 -9.81 -3.57 -2.41
C GLY A 303 -8.69 -4.38 -1.76
N MET A 304 -7.92 -3.78 -0.84
CA MET A 304 -6.85 -4.44 -0.08
C MET A 304 -5.78 -5.12 -0.96
N LEU A 305 -5.33 -4.46 -2.05
CA LEU A 305 -4.35 -4.94 -3.06
C LEU A 305 -4.80 -6.09 -3.95
N ARG A 306 -6.01 -6.63 -3.78
CA ARG A 306 -6.48 -7.77 -4.59
C ARG A 306 -6.60 -7.43 -6.08
N PRO A 307 -7.02 -6.21 -6.49
CA PRO A 307 -6.99 -5.83 -7.90
C PRO A 307 -5.57 -5.80 -8.49
N VAL A 308 -4.58 -5.28 -7.74
CA VAL A 308 -3.16 -5.27 -8.19
C VAL A 308 -2.63 -6.69 -8.33
N TYR A 309 -2.94 -7.56 -7.36
CA TYR A 309 -2.54 -8.96 -7.42
C TYR A 309 -3.26 -9.74 -8.53
N ALA A 310 -4.52 -9.42 -8.82
CA ALA A 310 -5.22 -9.98 -9.97
C ALA A 310 -4.55 -9.59 -11.29
N ASP A 311 -4.13 -8.33 -11.44
CA ASP A 311 -3.41 -7.88 -12.63
C ASP A 311 -2.04 -8.58 -12.75
N PHE A 312 -1.36 -8.86 -11.63
CA PHE A 312 -0.17 -9.74 -11.61
C PHE A 312 -0.46 -11.15 -12.13
N LEU A 313 -1.51 -11.80 -11.64
CA LEU A 313 -1.87 -13.15 -12.05
C LEU A 313 -2.23 -13.21 -13.53
N GLU A 314 -2.92 -12.20 -14.06
CA GLU A 314 -3.24 -12.07 -15.48
C GLU A 314 -1.99 -11.85 -16.34
N GLU A 315 -1.06 -10.99 -15.90
CA GLU A 315 0.23 -10.81 -16.56
C GLU A 315 1.06 -12.10 -16.53
N ALA A 316 1.15 -12.78 -15.38
CA ALA A 316 1.87 -14.04 -15.22
C ALA A 316 1.30 -15.14 -16.11
N ALA A 317 -0.02 -15.21 -16.25
CA ALA A 317 -0.68 -16.21 -17.09
C ALA A 317 -0.18 -16.19 -18.54
N SER A 318 0.09 -14.99 -19.08
CA SER A 318 0.55 -14.81 -20.45
C SER A 318 2.07 -14.70 -20.59
N GLN A 319 2.75 -14.03 -19.65
CA GLN A 319 4.18 -13.70 -19.77
C GLN A 319 5.09 -14.76 -19.16
N ALA A 320 4.59 -15.54 -18.20
CA ALA A 320 5.33 -16.58 -17.51
C ALA A 320 4.88 -18.01 -17.88
N ASP A 321 4.04 -18.15 -18.92
CA ASP A 321 3.50 -19.44 -19.39
C ASP A 321 2.84 -20.24 -18.26
N LEU A 322 1.90 -19.59 -17.55
CA LEU A 322 1.12 -20.15 -16.44
C LEU A 322 -0.38 -19.89 -16.65
N PRO A 323 -0.98 -20.34 -17.78
CA PRO A 323 -2.33 -19.96 -18.19
C PRO A 323 -3.43 -20.22 -17.15
N GLU A 324 -3.23 -21.19 -16.26
CA GLU A 324 -4.08 -21.51 -15.11
C GLU A 324 -4.28 -20.33 -14.14
N LEU A 325 -3.37 -19.35 -14.11
CA LEU A 325 -3.49 -18.17 -13.27
C LEU A 325 -4.58 -17.19 -13.73
N ALA A 326 -5.06 -17.28 -14.97
CA ALA A 326 -6.07 -16.36 -15.51
C ALA A 326 -7.42 -16.47 -14.77
N GLU A 327 -7.81 -17.67 -14.36
CA GLU A 327 -9.04 -17.87 -13.57
C GLU A 327 -8.86 -17.28 -12.16
N LEU A 328 -7.72 -17.53 -11.52
CA LEU A 328 -7.41 -16.99 -10.20
C LEU A 328 -7.34 -15.45 -10.21
N ALA A 329 -6.85 -14.84 -11.29
CA ALA A 329 -6.92 -13.39 -11.50
C ALA A 329 -8.36 -12.87 -11.40
N THR A 330 -9.31 -13.57 -12.05
CA THR A 330 -10.73 -13.22 -12.00
C THR A 330 -11.30 -13.37 -10.59
N GLN A 331 -10.95 -14.45 -9.89
CA GLN A 331 -11.38 -14.68 -8.51
C GLN A 331 -10.85 -13.58 -7.57
N TYR A 332 -9.55 -13.26 -7.61
CA TYR A 332 -8.99 -12.19 -6.79
C TYR A 332 -9.57 -10.82 -7.12
N ARG A 333 -9.91 -10.54 -8.38
CA ARG A 333 -10.61 -9.30 -8.76
C ARG A 333 -11.99 -9.20 -8.09
N SER A 334 -12.74 -10.31 -8.05
CA SER A 334 -14.01 -10.39 -7.31
C SER A 334 -13.83 -10.17 -5.81
N ILE A 335 -12.80 -10.77 -5.20
CA ILE A 335 -12.47 -10.58 -3.78
C ILE A 335 -12.14 -9.11 -3.50
N GLY A 336 -11.40 -8.44 -4.39
CA GLY A 336 -11.12 -7.00 -4.28
C GLY A 336 -12.38 -6.13 -4.30
N ALA A 337 -13.36 -6.47 -5.13
CA ALA A 337 -14.65 -5.79 -5.14
C ALA A 337 -15.43 -6.02 -3.83
N GLN A 338 -15.36 -7.22 -3.25
CA GLN A 338 -15.97 -7.51 -1.95
C GLN A 338 -15.31 -6.71 -0.82
N TRP A 339 -13.98 -6.59 -0.82
CA TRP A 339 -13.26 -5.72 0.11
C TRP A 339 -13.71 -4.26 0.01
N SER A 340 -13.87 -3.75 -1.22
CA SER A 340 -14.34 -2.38 -1.46
C SER A 340 -15.78 -2.20 -0.95
N ALA A 341 -16.65 -3.19 -1.17
CA ALA A 341 -18.01 -3.18 -0.65
C ALA A 341 -18.10 -3.26 0.89
N LEU A 342 -17.12 -3.88 1.55
CA LEU A 342 -16.97 -3.83 3.01
C LEU A 342 -16.56 -2.41 3.47
N ALA A 343 -15.60 -1.79 2.78
CA ALA A 343 -15.20 -0.40 3.07
C ALA A 343 -16.38 0.57 2.91
N ASP A 344 -17.19 0.40 1.86
CA ASP A 344 -18.41 1.17 1.64
C ASP A 344 -19.46 0.99 2.76
N THR A 345 -19.60 -0.23 3.30
CA THR A 345 -20.49 -0.47 4.44
C THR A 345 -19.98 0.22 5.70
N LEU A 346 -18.66 0.23 5.95
CA LEU A 346 -18.06 0.84 7.14
C LEU A 346 -17.99 2.37 7.07
N LEU A 347 -17.89 2.94 5.87
CA LEU A 347 -17.85 4.39 5.64
C LEU A 347 -18.72 4.75 4.40
N PRO A 348 -20.05 4.89 4.59
CA PRO A 348 -20.97 5.12 3.48
C PRO A 348 -20.81 6.51 2.85
N ALA A 349 -21.07 6.60 1.55
CA ALA A 349 -21.10 7.85 0.78
C ALA A 349 -22.45 8.59 0.93
N ASP A 350 -22.86 8.86 2.18
CA ASP A 350 -24.06 9.64 2.47
C ASP A 350 -23.77 11.16 2.57
N GLY A 351 -24.81 12.00 2.72
CA GLY A 351 -24.61 13.44 2.95
C GLY A 351 -24.20 13.80 4.39
N GLY A 352 -24.00 12.80 5.25
CA GLY A 352 -23.74 12.96 6.67
C GLY A 352 -22.25 13.12 6.99
N LEU A 353 -21.91 13.07 8.29
CA LEU A 353 -20.53 13.20 8.74
C LEU A 353 -19.61 12.10 8.18
N LEU A 354 -20.11 10.87 8.02
CA LEU A 354 -19.34 9.74 7.51
C LEU A 354 -19.03 9.91 6.02
N GLY A 355 -20.01 10.30 5.21
CA GLY A 355 -19.76 10.59 3.80
C GLY A 355 -18.84 11.78 3.56
N GLN A 356 -18.92 12.84 4.37
CA GLN A 356 -17.95 13.94 4.32
C GLN A 356 -16.51 13.47 4.63
N ALA A 357 -16.34 12.54 5.58
CA ALA A 357 -15.02 11.97 5.85
C ALA A 357 -14.52 11.13 4.68
N ARG A 358 -15.39 10.32 4.07
CA ARG A 358 -15.08 9.54 2.86
C ARG A 358 -14.61 10.45 1.72
N GLU A 359 -15.35 11.50 1.40
CA GLU A 359 -14.98 12.46 0.35
C GLU A 359 -13.58 13.05 0.58
N LEU A 360 -13.23 13.34 1.85
CA LEU A 360 -11.90 13.84 2.21
C LEU A 360 -10.80 12.78 2.02
N TYR A 361 -11.07 11.51 2.33
CA TYR A 361 -10.13 10.42 2.07
C TYR A 361 -9.91 10.21 0.56
N GLU A 362 -10.99 10.26 -0.23
CA GLU A 362 -10.94 10.16 -1.69
C GLU A 362 -10.16 11.35 -2.28
N LEU A 363 -10.42 12.58 -1.82
CA LEU A 363 -9.68 13.77 -2.23
C LEU A 363 -8.20 13.69 -1.85
N ARG A 364 -7.88 13.23 -0.63
CA ARG A 364 -6.49 12.99 -0.21
C ARG A 364 -5.80 12.01 -1.14
N ALA A 365 -6.47 10.91 -1.48
CA ALA A 365 -5.97 9.91 -2.41
C ALA A 365 -5.73 10.49 -3.81
N GLU A 366 -6.59 11.35 -4.32
CA GLU A 366 -6.42 12.01 -5.62
C GLU A 366 -5.32 13.07 -5.63
N SER A 367 -5.12 13.74 -4.49
CA SER A 367 -4.10 14.75 -4.33
C SER A 367 -2.69 14.19 -4.60
N TYR A 368 -2.44 12.89 -4.36
CA TYR A 368 -1.16 12.23 -4.66
C TYR A 368 -0.82 12.11 -6.15
N ASN A 369 -1.71 12.52 -7.06
CA ASN A 369 -1.42 12.53 -8.49
C ASN A 369 -0.48 13.67 -8.93
N SER A 370 -0.24 14.72 -8.12
CA SER A 370 0.66 15.83 -8.49
C SER A 370 1.45 16.38 -7.29
N PRO A 371 2.71 16.84 -7.46
CA PRO A 371 3.52 17.32 -6.33
C PRO A 371 3.43 18.83 -6.05
N ALA A 372 3.15 19.69 -7.05
CA ALA A 372 3.56 21.10 -6.98
C ALA A 372 2.64 22.07 -6.21
N GLU A 373 1.38 21.71 -5.91
CA GLU A 373 0.41 22.62 -5.23
C GLU A 373 -0.30 21.96 -4.02
N VAL A 374 0.22 20.84 -3.53
CA VAL A 374 -0.63 19.88 -2.79
C VAL A 374 -0.34 19.78 -1.28
N GLU A 375 0.76 20.34 -0.78
CA GLU A 375 1.04 20.32 0.68
C GLU A 375 -0.08 20.99 1.49
N VAL A 376 -0.42 22.23 1.13
CA VAL A 376 -1.45 23.01 1.83
C VAL A 376 -2.80 22.30 1.74
N GLU A 377 -3.15 21.79 0.56
CA GLU A 377 -4.39 21.03 0.35
C GLU A 377 -4.45 19.77 1.21
N ARG A 378 -3.37 18.97 1.27
CA ARG A 378 -3.30 17.76 2.10
C ARG A 378 -3.40 18.10 3.60
N ALA A 379 -2.71 19.15 4.04
CA ALA A 379 -2.76 19.60 5.43
C ALA A 379 -4.17 20.10 5.83
N GLU A 380 -4.85 20.82 4.92
CA GLU A 380 -6.24 21.25 5.10
C GLU A 380 -7.19 20.05 5.18
N ILE A 381 -7.01 19.04 4.32
CA ILE A 381 -7.79 17.79 4.37
C ILE A 381 -7.62 17.10 5.73
N MET A 382 -6.38 16.97 6.22
CA MET A 382 -6.12 16.37 7.54
C MET A 382 -6.76 17.18 8.68
N THR A 383 -6.73 18.50 8.58
CA THR A 383 -7.39 19.39 9.56
C THR A 383 -8.90 19.21 9.56
N ARG A 384 -9.52 19.08 8.38
CA ARG A 384 -10.97 18.84 8.23
C ARG A 384 -11.36 17.45 8.77
N LEU A 385 -10.58 16.41 8.48
CA LEU A 385 -10.80 15.06 9.03
C LEU A 385 -10.78 15.06 10.56
N ASP A 386 -9.84 15.79 11.17
CA ASP A 386 -9.75 15.91 12.63
C ASP A 386 -10.93 16.71 13.22
N ALA A 387 -11.42 17.73 12.51
CA ALA A 387 -12.64 18.44 12.88
C ALA A 387 -13.88 17.54 12.85
N LEU A 388 -14.04 16.72 11.80
CA LEU A 388 -15.14 15.74 11.72
C LEU A 388 -15.05 14.69 12.84
N LYS A 389 -13.85 14.21 13.16
CA LYS A 389 -13.62 13.31 14.30
C LYS A 389 -14.07 13.93 15.63
N ARG A 390 -13.79 15.21 15.87
CA ARG A 390 -14.27 15.93 17.07
C ARG A 390 -15.80 16.05 17.09
N GLN A 391 -16.43 16.32 15.95
CA GLN A 391 -17.89 16.38 15.86
C GLN A 391 -18.53 15.02 16.16
N ALA A 392 -18.00 13.94 15.58
CA ALA A 392 -18.44 12.58 15.84
C ALA A 392 -18.22 12.12 17.30
N ALA A 393 -17.24 12.72 18.01
CA ALA A 393 -17.03 12.48 19.43
C ALA A 393 -18.13 13.10 20.31
N GLN A 394 -18.75 14.20 19.86
CA GLN A 394 -19.82 14.90 20.57
C GLN A 394 -21.20 14.33 20.24
N SER A 395 -21.45 14.09 18.96
CA SER A 395 -22.70 13.54 18.44
C SER A 395 -22.38 12.57 17.31
N TYR A 396 -22.37 11.28 17.64
CA TYR A 396 -22.11 10.25 16.64
C TYR A 396 -23.27 10.17 15.64
N PRO A 397 -23.02 10.06 14.32
CA PRO A 397 -24.07 10.20 13.29
C PRO A 397 -25.03 9.01 13.17
N LEU A 398 -24.70 7.86 13.78
CA LEU A 398 -25.54 6.66 13.75
C LEU A 398 -26.12 6.37 15.13
N ASP A 399 -27.40 6.00 15.18
CA ASP A 399 -28.01 5.46 16.39
C ASP A 399 -27.58 4.01 16.66
N ALA A 400 -27.98 3.47 17.82
CA ALA A 400 -27.58 2.12 18.23
C ALA A 400 -28.06 1.03 17.24
N GLN A 401 -29.25 1.17 16.66
CA GLN A 401 -29.79 0.17 15.72
C GLN A 401 -29.05 0.24 14.38
N ALA A 402 -28.73 1.43 13.89
CA ALA A 402 -27.95 1.64 12.68
C ALA A 402 -26.51 1.10 12.85
N VAL A 403 -25.88 1.33 14.01
CA VAL A 403 -24.57 0.75 14.32
C VAL A 403 -24.63 -0.78 14.34
N ASP A 404 -25.63 -1.36 15.01
CA ASP A 404 -25.79 -2.82 15.09
C ASP A 404 -25.97 -3.44 13.69
N ASN A 405 -26.87 -2.87 12.87
CA ASN A 405 -27.11 -3.32 11.50
C ASN A 405 -25.86 -3.24 10.62
N MET A 406 -25.11 -2.13 10.72
CA MET A 406 -23.88 -1.92 9.95
C MET A 406 -22.82 -2.94 10.34
N LEU A 407 -22.57 -3.16 11.64
CA LEU A 407 -21.58 -4.12 12.12
C LEU A 407 -21.96 -5.56 11.77
N SER A 408 -23.25 -5.91 11.86
CA SER A 408 -23.75 -7.22 11.45
C SER A 408 -23.54 -7.47 9.96
N LYS A 409 -23.87 -6.49 9.11
CA LYS A 409 -23.62 -6.57 7.66
C LYS A 409 -22.13 -6.67 7.34
N ALA A 410 -21.30 -5.84 7.98
CA ALA A 410 -19.85 -5.87 7.80
C ALA A 410 -19.23 -7.21 8.21
N GLN A 411 -19.73 -7.82 9.30
CA GLN A 411 -19.33 -9.17 9.71
C GLN A 411 -19.64 -10.20 8.62
N GLN A 412 -20.87 -10.19 8.07
CA GLN A 412 -21.25 -11.12 7.01
C GLN A 412 -20.35 -10.96 5.78
N GLN A 413 -20.15 -9.72 5.31
CA GLN A 413 -19.26 -9.44 4.17
C GLN A 413 -17.84 -9.95 4.42
N LEU A 414 -17.29 -9.74 5.62
CA LEU A 414 -15.94 -10.20 5.93
C LEU A 414 -15.84 -11.73 6.04
N GLN A 415 -16.91 -12.43 6.46
CA GLN A 415 -16.96 -13.89 6.44
C GLN A 415 -16.97 -14.46 5.01
N GLU A 416 -17.72 -13.82 4.11
CA GLU A 416 -17.76 -14.16 2.68
C GLU A 416 -16.38 -13.95 2.04
N ILE A 417 -15.74 -12.81 2.32
CA ILE A 417 -14.36 -12.52 1.90
C ILE A 417 -13.39 -13.61 2.42
N CYS A 418 -13.42 -13.94 3.71
CA CYS A 418 -12.55 -14.97 4.28
C CYS A 418 -12.71 -16.33 3.57
N THR A 419 -13.96 -16.69 3.23
CA THR A 419 -14.27 -17.93 2.51
C THR A 419 -13.69 -17.90 1.09
N ALA A 420 -13.88 -16.79 0.37
CA ALA A 420 -13.35 -16.62 -0.98
C ALA A 420 -11.82 -16.59 -1.01
N GLU A 421 -11.16 -15.92 -0.04
CA GLU A 421 -9.70 -15.88 0.10
C GLU A 421 -9.13 -17.29 0.31
N ARG A 422 -9.77 -18.13 1.14
CA ARG A 422 -9.34 -19.52 1.35
C ARG A 422 -9.46 -20.36 0.07
N ALA A 423 -10.54 -20.20 -0.68
CA ALA A 423 -10.74 -20.90 -1.94
C ALA A 423 -9.69 -20.49 -2.98
N ALA A 424 -9.47 -19.19 -3.18
CA ALA A 424 -8.47 -18.67 -4.11
C ALA A 424 -7.04 -19.07 -3.70
N LEU A 425 -6.75 -19.10 -2.41
CA LEU A 425 -5.46 -19.56 -1.88
C LEU A 425 -5.22 -21.06 -2.08
N ALA A 426 -6.28 -21.88 -2.00
CA ALA A 426 -6.20 -23.29 -2.35
C ALA A 426 -5.87 -23.47 -3.84
N GLY A 427 -6.52 -22.70 -4.72
CA GLY A 427 -6.24 -22.70 -6.15
C GLY A 427 -4.80 -22.28 -6.49
N LEU A 428 -4.24 -21.27 -5.81
CA LEU A 428 -2.80 -20.96 -5.96
C LEU A 428 -1.90 -22.15 -5.57
N GLY A 429 -2.35 -23.00 -4.65
CA GLY A 429 -1.62 -24.20 -4.25
C GLY A 429 -1.64 -25.32 -5.29
N GLU A 430 -2.61 -25.33 -6.21
CA GLU A 430 -2.70 -26.32 -7.29
C GLU A 430 -1.75 -26.00 -8.46
N VAL A 431 -1.35 -24.72 -8.57
CA VAL A 431 -0.37 -24.23 -9.57
C VAL A 431 1.08 -24.52 -9.14
N LEU A 432 1.34 -24.62 -7.84
CA LEU A 432 2.68 -24.75 -7.23
C LEU A 432 3.17 -26.19 -7.09
#